data_AF-A0A0G0BVI9-F1
#
_entry.id   AF-A0A0G0BVI9-F1
#
_cell.length_a   1.000
_cell.length_b   1.000
_cell.length_c   1.000
_cell.angle_alpha   90.00
_cell.angle_beta   90.00
_cell.angle_gamma   90.00
#
_symmetry.space_group_name_H-M   'P 1'
#
loop_
_entity.id
_entity.type
_entity.pdbx_description
1 polymer ?
#
loop_
_entity_poly.entity_id
_entity_poly.type
_entity_poly.pdbx_seq_one_letter_code
_entity_poly.pdbx_strand_id
1 'polypeptide(L)' 'MFEEKDVQAKVVPYEEYNKNEIIKCPVCPWVGLPKDALREDYDEESTINFDLSCPRCEKMIVVVPYSKIS' A
#
# COMPACT_ATOMS: atom_id res chain seq x y z
N MET A 1 -23.87 -4.49 13.34
CA MET A 1 -22.47 -4.70 13.78
C MET A 1 -21.67 -4.86 12.51
N PHE A 2 -20.91 -3.84 12.13
CA PHE A 2 -20.00 -3.98 10.99
C PHE A 2 -18.86 -4.84 11.52
N GLU A 3 -18.72 -6.06 11.01
CA GLU A 3 -17.53 -6.87 11.24
C GLU A 3 -16.35 -6.06 10.71
N GLU A 4 -15.66 -5.36 11.60
CA GLU A 4 -14.32 -4.85 11.38
C GLU A 4 -13.45 -6.08 11.20
N LYS A 5 -13.45 -6.66 10.00
CA LYS A 5 -12.40 -7.58 9.61
C LYS A 5 -11.11 -6.78 9.79
N ASP A 6 -10.25 -7.25 10.70
CA ASP A 6 -8.88 -6.79 10.86
C ASP A 6 -8.13 -7.01 9.55
N VAL A 7 -8.37 -6.10 8.61
CA VAL A 7 -7.74 -6.07 7.31
C VAL A 7 -6.40 -5.41 7.53
N GLN A 8 -5.41 -6.25 7.82
CA GLN A 8 -4.02 -5.84 7.90
C GLN A 8 -3.51 -5.53 6.49
N ALA A 9 -2.79 -4.42 6.35
CA ALA A 9 -2.11 -4.09 5.11
C ALA A 9 -1.03 -5.14 4.81
N LYS A 10 -0.90 -5.54 3.54
CA LYS A 10 0.14 -6.46 3.11
C LYS A 10 1.48 -5.74 3.15
N VAL A 11 2.44 -6.25 3.90
CA VAL A 11 3.82 -5.73 3.86
C VAL A 11 4.55 -6.39 2.69
N VAL A 12 5.07 -5.59 1.76
CA VAL A 12 5.81 -6.06 0.59
C VAL A 12 7.16 -5.38 0.57
N PRO A 13 8.30 -6.10 0.61
CA PRO A 13 9.60 -5.46 0.53
C PRO A 13 9.78 -4.76 -0.83
N TYR A 14 10.53 -3.66 -0.85
CA TYR A 14 10.72 -2.85 -2.06
C TYR A 14 11.25 -3.65 -3.26
N GLU A 15 12.12 -4.63 -3.03
CA GLU A 15 12.69 -5.49 -4.07
C GLU A 15 11.64 -6.37 -4.78
N GLU A 16 10.57 -6.72 -4.09
CA GLU A 16 9.46 -7.52 -4.61
C GLU A 16 8.30 -6.64 -5.08
N TYR A 17 8.36 -5.33 -4.85
CA TYR A 17 7.28 -4.42 -5.21
C TYR A 17 7.20 -4.24 -6.74
N ASN A 18 6.06 -4.65 -7.30
CA ASN A 18 5.77 -4.46 -8.71
C ASN A 18 4.73 -3.36 -8.93
N LYS A 19 5.17 -2.21 -9.43
CA LYS A 19 4.31 -1.06 -9.77
C LYS A 19 3.25 -1.32 -10.85
N ASN A 20 3.31 -2.46 -11.55
CA ASN A 20 2.35 -2.87 -12.57
C ASN A 20 1.46 -4.03 -12.13
N GLU A 21 1.62 -4.54 -10.91
CA GLU A 21 0.77 -5.60 -10.38
C GLU A 21 -0.61 -5.06 -9.98
N ILE A 22 -1.67 -5.73 -10.40
CA ILE A 22 -3.03 -5.32 -10.06
C ILE A 22 -3.27 -5.52 -8.56
N ILE A 23 -3.67 -4.45 -7.89
CA ILE A 23 -4.01 -4.47 -6.47
C ILE A 23 -5.53 -4.49 -6.31
N LYS A 24 -5.99 -5.31 -5.37
CA LYS A 24 -7.40 -5.40 -4.99
C LYS A 24 -7.57 -4.87 -3.58
N CYS A 25 -8.57 -4.02 -3.38
CA CYS A 25 -8.92 -3.59 -2.03
C CYS A 25 -9.59 -4.75 -1.27
N PRO A 26 -9.11 -5.09 -0.08
CA PRO A 26 -9.72 -6.12 0.78
C PRO A 26 -11.08 -5.71 1.40
N VAL A 27 -11.42 -4.42 1.39
CA VAL A 27 -12.62 -3.87 2.06
C VAL A 27 -13.74 -3.49 1.07
N CYS A 28 -13.39 -3.06 -0.13
CA CYS A 28 -14.36 -2.61 -1.13
C CYS A 28 -14.05 -3.24 -2.50
N PRO A 29 -14.98 -3.22 -3.47
CA PRO A 29 -14.78 -3.85 -4.79
C PRO A 29 -13.82 -3.07 -5.71
N TRP A 30 -12.98 -2.20 -5.14
CA TRP A 30 -11.98 -1.46 -5.92
C TRP A 30 -10.83 -2.37 -6.34
N VAL A 31 -10.43 -2.23 -7.60
CA VAL A 31 -9.30 -2.93 -8.21
C VAL A 31 -8.61 -1.92 -9.12
N GLY A 32 -7.30 -1.80 -9.02
CA GLY A 32 -6.53 -0.80 -9.77
C GLY A 32 -5.04 -1.08 -9.75
N LEU A 33 -4.27 -0.14 -10.29
CA LEU A 33 -2.82 -0.22 -10.25
C LEU A 33 -2.27 0.45 -8.98
N PRO A 34 -1.04 0.12 -8.56
CA PRO A 34 -0.39 0.70 -7.40
C PRO A 34 -0.35 2.23 -7.49
N LYS A 35 -0.03 2.78 -8.66
CA LYS A 35 -0.04 4.23 -8.93
C LYS A 35 -1.37 4.94 -8.63
N ASP A 36 -2.49 4.23 -8.69
CA ASP A 36 -3.82 4.81 -8.47
C ASP A 36 -4.18 4.83 -6.97
N ALA A 37 -3.44 4.08 -6.15
CA ALA A 37 -3.56 3.98 -4.70
C ALA A 37 -2.33 4.51 -3.96
N LEU A 38 -1.31 4.98 -4.69
CA LEU A 38 -0.04 5.38 -4.14
C LEU A 38 -0.19 6.68 -3.37
N ARG A 39 0.14 6.65 -2.07
CA ARG A 39 0.40 7.85 -1.29
C ARG A 39 1.91 8.00 -1.19
N GLU A 40 2.48 8.80 -2.09
CA GLU A 40 3.89 9.15 -2.04
C GLU A 40 4.09 10.23 -0.97
N ASP A 41 4.56 9.85 0.21
CA ASP A 41 5.21 10.81 1.10
C ASP A 41 6.68 10.88 0.66
N TYR A 42 6.93 11.75 -0.32
CA TYR A 42 8.27 11.99 -0.87
C TYR A 42 9.04 12.83 0.14
N ASP A 43 9.59 12.18 1.16
CA ASP A 43 10.49 12.83 2.10
C ASP A 43 11.93 12.62 1.61
N GLU A 44 12.48 13.67 1.03
CA GLU A 44 13.80 13.72 0.37
C GLU A 44 14.98 13.27 1.27
N GLU A 45 14.78 13.21 2.58
CA GLU A 45 15.77 12.72 3.56
C GLU A 45 15.44 11.36 4.19
N SER A 46 14.20 10.88 4.09
CA SER A 46 13.76 9.69 4.83
C SER A 46 13.56 8.49 3.90
N THR A 47 14.48 7.52 4.02
CA THR A 47 14.26 6.08 3.85
C THR A 47 12.85 5.73 3.31
N ILE A 48 12.71 5.65 1.98
CA ILE A 48 11.43 5.74 1.26
C ILE A 48 10.49 4.57 1.62
N ASN A 49 9.73 4.73 2.70
CA ASN A 49 8.60 3.87 3.01
C ASN A 49 7.37 4.52 2.36
N PHE A 50 6.67 3.81 1.47
CA PHE A 50 5.40 4.29 0.94
C PHE A 50 4.30 3.28 1.18
N ASP A 51 3.06 3.77 1.29
CA ASP A 51 1.87 2.95 1.43
C ASP A 51 0.93 3.13 0.24
N LEU A 52 0.17 2.06 -0.02
CA LEU A 52 -0.87 2.03 -1.03
C LEU A 52 -2.19 1.97 -0.29
N SER A 53 -2.96 3.03 -0.41
CA SER A 53 -4.24 3.21 0.25
C SER A 53 -5.35 3.26 -0.79
N CYS A 54 -6.44 2.55 -0.53
CA CYS A 54 -7.56 2.49 -1.47
C CYS A 54 -8.18 3.88 -1.67
N PRO A 55 -8.28 4.41 -2.90
CA PRO A 55 -8.85 5.74 -3.14
C PRO A 55 -10.36 5.83 -2.88
N ARG A 56 -11.05 4.69 -2.68
CA ARG A 56 -12.50 4.65 -2.42
C ARG A 56 -12.89 4.58 -0.95
N CYS A 57 -12.11 3.86 -0.15
CA CYS A 57 -12.44 3.60 1.25
C CYS A 57 -11.30 3.96 2.21
N GLU A 58 -10.22 4.55 1.67
CA GLU A 58 -9.05 5.06 2.39
C GLU A 58 -8.33 4.04 3.26
N LYS A 59 -8.68 2.75 3.12
CA LYS A 59 -7.99 1.66 3.81
C LYS A 59 -6.65 1.37 3.15
N MET A 60 -5.63 1.30 4.00
CA MET A 60 -4.29 0.86 3.64
C MET A 60 -4.33 -0.59 3.17
N ILE A 61 -3.80 -0.84 1.98
CA ILE A 61 -3.81 -2.14 1.31
C ILE A 61 -2.41 -2.77 1.37
N VAL A 62 -1.38 -1.98 1.06
CA VAL A 62 0.01 -2.43 1.00
C VAL A 62 0.90 -1.41 1.68
N VAL A 63 1.91 -1.89 2.40
CA VAL A 63 3.01 -1.07 2.92
C VAL A 63 4.29 -1.59 2.31
N VAL A 64 5.09 -0.69 1.74
CA VAL A 64 6.39 -1.03 1.16
C VAL A 64 7.48 -0.42 2.01
N PRO A 65 8.03 -1.18 3.00
CA PRO A 65 9.15 -0.70 3.78
C PRO A 65 10.43 -0.77 2.94
N TYR A 66 11.19 0.31 2.94
CA TYR A 66 12.56 0.32 2.43
C TYR A 66 13.52 0.13 3.60
N SER A 67 14.02 -1.10 3.77
CA SER A 67 15.12 -1.33 4.71
C SER A 67 16.44 -0.95 4.03
N LYS A 68 16.99 0.23 4.34
CA LYS A 68 18.45 0.40 4.25
C LYS A 68 19.06 -0.48 5.33
N ILE A 69 19.41 -1.71 4.96
CA ILE A 69 20.42 -2.45 5.71
C ILE A 69 21.70 -1.63 5.55
N SER A 70 22.07 -0.87 6.58
CA SER A 70 23.41 -0.30 6.73
C SER A 70 24.35 -1.35 7.28
#